data_AF-A0AB40DCB4-F1
#
_entry.id   AF-A0AB40DCB4-F1
#
_cell.length_a   1.000
_cell.length_b   1.000
_cell.length_c   1.000
_cell.angle_alpha   90.00
_cell.angle_beta   90.00
_cell.angle_gamma   90.00
#
_symmetry.space_group_name_H-M   'P 1'
#
loop_
_entity.id
_entity.type
_entity.pdbx_description
1 polymer ?
#
loop_
_entity_poly.entity_id
_entity_poly.type
_entity_poly.pdbx_seq_one_letter_code
_entity_poly.pdbx_strand_id
1 'polypeptide(L)'
;MEMYKNEMLKRKLDEDFINLINDERTRLLQVRSPWMMEDISDHIRDWFKEFYEKTGNFHPYPDPVKKGTVLVVIDETMTPMEFQQSLGKKPLTKAEKKKIRDKEKKDKRRKREKEKLIKMKEAKRRKKLRDAGIIDVGYELTASKAIENIEETMKKYAKDWRNVDEYLNKNHDPIKDWVTEEELAKIHQEVRGLVIFQKLL
;
A
#
# COMPACT_ATOMS: atom_id res chain seq x y z
N MET A 1 -27.32 -33.92 15.03
CA MET A 1 -27.32 -33.23 16.34
C MET A 1 -26.05 -32.40 16.53
N GLU A 2 -24.86 -32.97 16.37
CA GLU A 2 -23.59 -32.25 16.58
C GLU A 2 -23.27 -31.22 15.48
N MET A 3 -23.49 -31.56 14.20
CA MET A 3 -23.36 -30.60 13.09
C MET A 3 -24.22 -29.34 13.26
N TYR A 4 -25.46 -29.50 13.75
CA TYR A 4 -26.37 -28.38 13.99
C TYR A 4 -25.87 -27.48 15.13
N LYS A 5 -25.29 -28.06 16.19
CA LYS A 5 -24.67 -27.29 17.27
C LYS A 5 -23.46 -26.50 16.78
N ASN A 6 -22.64 -27.08 15.91
CA ASN A 6 -21.49 -26.40 15.32
C ASN A 6 -21.92 -25.25 14.40
N GLU A 7 -22.97 -25.44 13.60
CA GLU A 7 -23.51 -24.38 12.75
C GLU A 7 -24.07 -23.22 13.58
N MET A 8 -24.79 -23.51 14.66
CA MET A 8 -25.30 -22.49 15.57
C MET A 8 -24.17 -21.75 16.31
N LEU A 9 -23.12 -22.46 16.72
CA LEU A 9 -21.94 -21.86 17.33
C LEU A 9 -21.23 -20.92 16.36
N LYS A 10 -21.06 -21.35 15.11
CA LYS A 10 -20.47 -20.51 14.05
C LYS A 10 -21.26 -19.22 13.84
N ARG A 11 -22.59 -19.31 13.71
CA ARG A 11 -23.44 -18.13 13.56
C ARG A 11 -23.31 -17.18 14.73
N LYS A 12 -23.26 -17.71 15.95
CA LYS A 12 -23.06 -16.90 17.15
C LYS A 12 -21.70 -16.19 17.16
N LEU A 13 -20.63 -16.88 16.79
CA LEU A 13 -19.29 -16.28 16.69
C LEU A 13 -19.25 -15.17 15.62
N ASP A 14 -19.90 -15.39 14.47
CA ASP A 14 -20.02 -14.37 13.41
C ASP A 14 -20.81 -13.14 13.90
N GLU A 15 -21.91 -13.35 14.63
CA GLU A 15 -22.71 -12.27 15.24
C GLU A 15 -21.90 -11.50 16.30
N ASP A 16 -21.22 -12.20 17.21
CA ASP A 16 -20.37 -11.61 18.24
C ASP A 16 -19.22 -10.80 17.63
N PHE A 17 -18.64 -11.27 16.51
CA PHE A 17 -17.61 -10.54 15.77
C PHE A 17 -18.14 -9.26 15.12
N ILE A 18 -19.31 -9.30 14.49
CA ILE A 18 -19.95 -8.12 13.90
C ILE A 18 -20.27 -7.09 14.99
N ASN A 19 -20.77 -7.53 16.14
CA ASN A 19 -21.05 -6.65 17.27
C ASN A 19 -19.77 -5.99 17.80
N LEU A 20 -18.68 -6.74 17.94
CA LEU A 20 -17.39 -6.20 18.34
C LEU A 20 -16.90 -5.11 17.37
N ILE A 21 -17.02 -5.32 16.05
CA ILE A 21 -16.65 -4.32 15.04
C ILE A 21 -17.48 -3.05 15.22
N ASN A 22 -18.80 -3.17 15.38
CA ASN A 22 -19.69 -2.03 15.53
C ASN A 22 -19.41 -1.24 16.82
N ASP A 23 -19.17 -1.95 17.93
CA ASP A 23 -18.86 -1.35 19.24
C ASP A 23 -17.52 -0.61 19.19
N GLU A 24 -16.48 -1.23 18.64
CA GLU A 24 -15.17 -0.59 18.49
C GLU A 24 -15.23 0.60 17.53
N ARG A 25 -15.92 0.47 16.39
CA ARG A 25 -16.11 1.57 15.46
C ARG A 25 -16.80 2.76 16.13
N THR A 26 -17.86 2.52 16.89
CA THR A 26 -18.60 3.56 17.63
C THR A 26 -17.69 4.24 18.65
N ARG A 27 -16.93 3.46 19.42
CA ARG A 27 -15.97 3.96 20.41
C ARG A 27 -14.88 4.81 19.76
N LEU A 28 -14.30 4.35 18.66
CA LEU A 28 -13.24 5.05 17.93
C LEU A 28 -13.75 6.36 17.30
N LEU A 29 -14.96 6.36 16.74
CA LEU A 29 -15.58 7.58 16.20
C LEU A 29 -15.78 8.65 17.28
N GLN A 30 -16.13 8.27 18.50
CA GLN A 30 -16.33 9.22 19.60
C GLN A 30 -15.01 9.72 20.20
N VAL A 31 -14.04 8.82 20.41
CA VAL A 31 -12.83 9.15 21.17
C VAL A 31 -11.69 9.61 20.27
N ARG A 32 -11.49 9.00 19.10
CA ARG A 32 -10.32 9.23 18.24
C ARG A 32 -10.60 10.23 17.11
N SER A 33 -11.80 10.22 16.55
CA SER A 33 -12.14 11.10 15.41
C SER A 33 -11.83 12.59 15.64
N PRO A 34 -12.13 13.20 16.81
CA PRO A 34 -11.81 14.62 17.04
C PRO A 34 -10.31 14.92 16.94
N TRP A 35 -9.47 14.10 17.59
CA TRP A 35 -8.01 14.23 17.54
C TRP A 35 -7.48 14.03 16.11
N MET A 36 -8.02 13.05 15.39
CA MET A 36 -7.64 12.81 14.00
C MET A 36 -7.99 14.01 13.11
N MET A 37 -9.14 14.66 13.34
CA MET A 37 -9.51 15.88 12.61
C MET A 37 -8.56 17.05 12.88
N GLU A 38 -8.10 17.19 14.12
CA GLU A 38 -7.12 18.20 14.53
C GLU A 38 -5.75 17.92 13.89
N ASP A 39 -5.22 16.70 14.02
CA ASP A 39 -3.95 16.29 13.43
C ASP A 39 -3.93 16.50 11.90
N ILE A 40 -5.01 16.11 11.22
CA ILE A 40 -5.16 16.33 9.77
C ILE A 40 -5.22 17.83 9.45
N SER A 41 -5.94 18.62 10.25
CA SER A 41 -6.01 20.07 10.07
C SER A 41 -4.65 20.74 10.27
N ASP A 42 -3.88 20.33 11.28
CA ASP A 42 -2.56 20.88 11.57
C ASP A 42 -1.56 20.53 10.48
N HIS A 43 -1.57 19.28 10.02
CA HIS A 43 -0.76 18.85 8.89
C HIS A 43 -1.04 19.70 7.62
N ILE A 44 -2.32 19.97 7.32
CA ILE A 44 -2.70 20.83 6.19
C ILE A 44 -2.20 22.27 6.40
N ARG A 45 -2.33 22.83 7.62
CA ARG A 45 -1.87 24.20 7.95
C ARG A 45 -0.36 24.32 7.79
N ASP A 46 0.39 23.35 8.31
CA ASP A 46 1.85 23.33 8.24
C ASP A 46 2.32 23.22 6.78
N TRP A 47 1.67 22.37 5.99
CA TRP A 47 1.94 22.28 4.56
C TRP A 47 1.70 23.62 3.84
N PHE A 48 0.58 24.29 4.11
CA PHE A 48 0.30 25.60 3.51
C PHE A 48 1.33 26.66 3.92
N LYS A 49 1.77 26.65 5.17
CA LYS A 49 2.79 27.56 5.69
C LYS A 49 4.12 27.33 4.98
N GLU A 50 4.59 26.08 4.92
CA GLU A 50 5.83 25.72 4.24
C GLU A 50 5.78 26.08 2.74
N PHE A 51 4.63 25.81 2.11
CA PHE A 51 4.42 26.13 0.70
C PHE A 51 4.50 27.65 0.46
N TYR A 52 3.84 28.45 1.31
CA TYR A 52 3.86 29.90 1.20
C TYR A 52 5.25 30.48 1.48
N GLU A 53 5.95 30.03 2.51
CA GLU A 53 7.32 30.46 2.83
C GLU A 53 8.28 30.20 1.67
N LYS A 54 8.14 29.07 0.97
CA LYS A 54 9.02 28.69 -0.14
C LYS A 54 8.67 29.37 -1.47
N THR A 55 7.38 29.56 -1.76
CA THR A 55 6.93 30.00 -3.08
C THR A 55 6.45 31.45 -3.13
N GLY A 56 6.18 32.05 -1.97
CA GLY A 56 5.58 33.39 -1.83
C GLY A 56 4.16 33.49 -2.40
N ASN A 57 3.53 32.36 -2.72
CA ASN A 57 2.24 32.29 -3.38
C ASN A 57 1.44 31.09 -2.85
N PHE A 58 0.12 31.12 -2.98
CA PHE A 58 -0.71 29.98 -2.61
C PHE A 58 -0.80 29.00 -3.77
N HIS A 59 -0.80 27.69 -3.47
CA HIS A 59 -1.07 26.67 -4.49
C HIS A 59 -2.49 26.90 -5.03
N PRO A 60 -2.71 26.89 -6.37
CA PRO A 60 -4.04 27.01 -6.94
C PRO A 60 -4.91 25.87 -6.43
N TYR A 61 -6.09 26.23 -5.93
CA TYR A 61 -7.02 25.28 -5.34
C TYR A 61 -7.41 24.22 -6.38
N PRO A 62 -7.21 22.92 -6.14
CA PRO A 62 -7.59 21.90 -7.10
C PRO A 62 -9.12 21.82 -7.24
N ASP A 63 -9.58 21.42 -8.42
CA ASP A 63 -11.00 21.28 -8.79
C ASP A 63 -11.83 20.60 -7.67
N PRO A 64 -12.99 21.16 -7.27
CA PRO A 64 -13.85 20.59 -6.23
C PRO A 64 -14.23 19.11 -6.46
N VAL A 65 -14.25 18.64 -7.72
CA VAL A 65 -14.52 17.23 -8.05
C VAL A 65 -13.42 16.28 -7.55
N LYS A 66 -12.19 16.79 -7.35
CA LYS A 66 -11.02 15.99 -6.91
C LYS A 66 -10.66 16.13 -5.44
N LYS A 67 -11.54 16.73 -4.61
CA LYS A 67 -11.31 16.94 -3.16
C LYS A 67 -9.91 17.55 -2.90
N GLY A 68 -9.63 18.76 -3.38
CA GLY A 68 -8.26 19.27 -3.57
C GLY A 68 -7.25 19.16 -2.42
N THR A 69 -7.65 19.30 -1.16
CA THR A 69 -6.76 19.09 0.00
C THR A 69 -6.43 17.63 0.28
N VAL A 70 -7.13 16.68 -0.34
CA VAL A 70 -6.84 15.25 -0.26
C VAL A 70 -5.49 14.96 -0.90
N LEU A 71 -5.13 15.68 -1.97
CA LEU A 71 -3.82 15.55 -2.61
C LEU A 71 -2.67 15.98 -1.69
N VAL A 72 -2.90 16.92 -0.77
CA VAL A 72 -1.89 17.34 0.22
C VAL A 72 -1.65 16.20 1.20
N VAL A 73 -2.73 15.57 1.66
CA VAL A 73 -2.69 14.48 2.65
C VAL A 73 -2.27 13.13 2.04
N ILE A 74 -2.37 12.95 0.72
CA ILE A 74 -1.88 11.77 -0.03
C ILE A 74 -0.46 12.01 -0.59
N ASP A 75 0.19 13.15 -0.31
CA ASP A 75 1.48 13.54 -0.90
C ASP A 75 1.49 13.58 -2.44
N GLU A 76 0.33 13.71 -3.08
CA GLU A 76 0.17 13.83 -4.54
C GLU A 76 0.18 15.30 -5.02
N THR A 77 0.45 16.26 -4.13
CA THR A 77 0.62 17.65 -4.55
C THR A 77 1.96 17.89 -5.23
N MET A 78 1.95 18.83 -6.18
CA MET A 78 3.20 19.32 -6.77
C MET A 78 4.07 19.92 -5.66
N THR A 79 5.33 19.49 -5.62
CA THR A 79 6.31 20.05 -4.68
C THR A 79 6.48 21.56 -4.90
N PRO A 80 6.87 22.34 -3.89
CA PRO A 80 7.12 23.79 -4.04
C PRO A 80 8.03 24.13 -5.22
N MET A 81 9.01 23.27 -5.49
CA MET A 81 9.95 23.41 -6.60
C MET A 81 9.29 23.17 -7.97
N GLU A 82 8.40 22.18 -8.08
CA GLU A 82 7.61 21.93 -9.30
C GLU A 82 6.60 23.06 -9.55
N PHE A 83 6.04 23.65 -8.49
CA PHE A 83 5.13 24.78 -8.60
C PHE A 83 5.83 26.06 -9.07
N GLN A 84 6.99 26.41 -8.50
CA GLN A 84 7.82 27.52 -9.00
C GLN A 84 8.22 27.33 -10.47
N GLN A 85 8.57 26.10 -10.86
CA GLN A 85 8.83 25.78 -12.26
C GLN A 85 7.58 25.91 -13.14
N SER A 86 6.37 25.75 -12.60
CA SER A 86 5.11 25.94 -13.33
C SER A 86 4.78 27.42 -13.55
N LEU A 87 5.04 28.28 -12.55
CA LEU A 87 4.85 29.72 -12.63
C LEU A 87 5.85 30.40 -13.59
N GLY A 88 7.10 29.90 -13.63
CA GLY A 88 8.14 30.40 -14.53
C GLY A 88 8.04 29.89 -15.98
N LYS A 89 7.16 28.93 -16.28
CA LYS A 89 6.97 28.41 -17.64
C LYS A 89 6.07 29.38 -18.42
N LYS A 90 6.70 30.31 -19.15
CA LYS A 90 6.12 30.78 -20.42
C LYS A 90 5.67 29.52 -21.19
N PRO A 91 4.47 29.49 -21.79
CA PRO A 91 4.00 28.31 -22.50
C PRO A 91 5.07 27.90 -23.51
N LEU A 92 5.76 26.78 -23.24
CA LEU A 92 6.85 26.31 -24.09
C LEU A 92 6.32 26.28 -25.51
N THR A 93 7.01 26.98 -26.40
CA THR A 93 6.65 27.03 -27.81
C THR A 93 6.62 25.60 -28.36
N LYS A 94 5.76 25.33 -29.36
CA LYS A 94 5.63 23.98 -29.96
C LYS A 94 6.99 23.37 -30.34
N ALA A 95 7.99 24.20 -30.66
CA ALA A 95 9.36 23.81 -30.97
C ALA A 95 10.14 23.24 -29.76
N GLU A 96 10.02 23.81 -28.56
CA GLU A 96 10.72 23.33 -27.37
C GLU A 96 10.10 22.04 -26.82
N LYS A 97 8.75 21.94 -26.85
CA LYS A 97 8.04 20.69 -26.53
C LYS A 97 8.44 19.55 -27.46
N LYS A 98 8.70 19.84 -28.74
CA LYS A 98 9.19 18.85 -29.72
C LYS A 98 10.61 18.40 -29.38
N LYS A 99 11.52 19.32 -29.04
CA LYS A 99 12.91 18.98 -28.64
C LYS A 99 12.98 18.12 -27.37
N ILE A 100 12.14 18.38 -26.37
CA ILE A 100 12.08 17.56 -25.14
C ILE A 100 11.57 16.15 -25.45
N ARG A 101 10.48 16.05 -26.23
CA ARG A 101 9.88 14.76 -26.62
C ARG A 101 10.82 13.92 -27.50
N ASP A 102 11.62 14.56 -28.34
CA ASP A 102 12.65 13.90 -29.16
C ASP A 102 13.84 13.42 -28.32
N LYS A 103 14.25 14.20 -27.30
CA LYS A 103 15.30 13.81 -26.35
C LYS A 103 14.89 12.61 -25.49
N GLU A 104 13.65 12.60 -25.00
CA GLU A 104 13.09 11.46 -24.25
C GLU A 104 12.96 10.19 -25.11
N LYS A 105 12.49 10.32 -26.36
CA LYS A 105 12.43 9.18 -27.29
C LYS A 105 13.82 8.60 -27.56
N LYS A 106 14.83 9.46 -27.72
CA LYS A 106 16.23 9.04 -27.93
C LYS A 106 16.79 8.33 -26.70
N ASP A 107 16.50 8.82 -25.49
CA ASP A 107 16.99 8.21 -24.26
C ASP A 107 16.29 6.87 -23.95
N LYS A 108 14.98 6.78 -24.18
CA LYS A 108 14.20 5.53 -24.08
C LYS A 108 14.70 4.47 -25.05
N ARG A 109 15.07 4.86 -26.28
CA ARG A 109 15.66 3.95 -27.27
C ARG A 109 17.05 3.46 -26.84
N ARG A 110 17.91 4.33 -26.31
CA ARG A 110 19.22 3.96 -25.75
C ARG A 110 19.11 3.00 -24.57
N LYS A 111 18.16 3.21 -23.64
CA LYS A 111 17.92 2.29 -22.52
C LYS A 111 17.46 0.91 -23.00
N ARG A 112 16.53 0.86 -23.96
CA ARG A 112 16.07 -0.40 -24.57
C ARG A 112 17.18 -1.16 -25.30
N GLU A 113 18.07 -0.47 -26.00
CA GLU A 113 19.23 -1.09 -26.66
C GLU A 113 20.23 -1.66 -25.65
N LYS A 114 20.51 -0.95 -24.55
CA LYS A 114 21.35 -1.45 -23.45
C LYS A 114 20.74 -2.69 -22.78
N GLU A 115 19.44 -2.69 -22.53
CA GLU A 115 18.74 -3.80 -21.90
C GLU A 115 18.74 -5.07 -22.78
N LYS A 116 18.53 -4.90 -24.10
CA LYS A 116 18.65 -6.00 -25.07
C LYS A 116 20.07 -6.59 -25.10
N LEU A 117 21.10 -5.75 -25.00
CA LEU A 117 22.49 -6.19 -24.97
C LEU A 117 22.82 -7.01 -23.71
N ILE A 118 22.30 -6.59 -22.55
CA ILE A 118 22.46 -7.33 -21.27
C ILE A 118 21.77 -8.69 -21.37
N LYS A 119 20.51 -8.73 -21.82
CA LYS A 119 19.75 -9.98 -22.02
C LYS A 119 20.45 -10.93 -22.99
N MET A 120 21.04 -10.41 -24.07
CA MET A 120 21.79 -11.23 -25.04
C MET A 120 23.09 -11.79 -24.44
N LYS A 121 23.82 -11.01 -23.64
CA LYS A 121 25.02 -11.49 -22.93
C LYS A 121 24.67 -12.55 -21.89
N GLU A 122 23.58 -12.37 -21.15
CA GLU A 122 23.11 -13.33 -20.15
C GLU A 122 22.64 -14.63 -20.80
N ALA A 123 21.90 -14.56 -21.92
CA ALA A 123 21.49 -15.75 -22.68
C ALA A 123 22.70 -16.52 -23.24
N LYS A 124 23.73 -15.83 -23.76
CA LYS A 124 24.98 -16.45 -24.20
C LYS A 124 25.74 -17.11 -23.04
N ARG A 125 25.77 -16.48 -21.86
CA ARG A 125 26.35 -17.05 -20.64
C ARG A 125 25.58 -18.31 -20.23
N ARG A 126 24.25 -18.25 -20.13
CA ARG A 126 23.39 -19.41 -19.78
C ARG A 126 23.55 -20.56 -20.78
N LYS A 127 23.67 -20.28 -22.08
CA LYS A 127 23.93 -21.31 -23.10
C LYS A 127 25.30 -21.97 -22.92
N LYS A 128 26.36 -21.18 -22.70
CA LYS A 128 27.71 -21.72 -22.41
C LYS A 128 27.75 -22.58 -21.15
N LEU A 129 27.03 -22.20 -20.09
CA LEU A 129 26.94 -23.02 -18.87
C LEU A 129 26.15 -24.32 -19.10
N ARG A 130 25.05 -24.28 -19.87
CA ARG A 130 24.30 -25.48 -20.27
C ARG A 130 25.14 -26.43 -21.14
N ASP A 131 25.86 -25.90 -22.13
CA ASP A 131 26.73 -26.69 -23.01
C ASP A 131 27.92 -27.30 -22.24
N ALA A 132 28.32 -26.69 -21.11
CA ALA A 132 29.32 -27.23 -20.17
C ALA A 132 28.73 -28.21 -19.12
N GLY A 133 27.46 -28.60 -19.26
CA GLY A 133 26.80 -29.56 -18.36
C GLY A 133 26.33 -28.99 -17.02
N ILE A 134 26.45 -27.68 -16.79
CA ILE A 134 26.04 -27.02 -15.54
C ILE A 134 24.60 -26.52 -15.72
N ILE A 135 23.63 -27.36 -15.34
CA ILE A 135 22.20 -27.07 -15.51
C ILE A 135 21.66 -26.17 -14.39
N ASP A 136 22.33 -26.12 -13.24
CA ASP A 136 21.98 -25.23 -12.14
C ASP A 136 23.24 -24.64 -11.48
N VAL A 137 23.36 -23.31 -11.49
CA VAL A 137 24.25 -22.57 -10.56
C VAL A 137 23.39 -21.96 -9.45
N GLY A 138 22.32 -22.66 -9.08
CA GLY A 138 21.50 -22.37 -7.93
C GLY A 138 21.72 -23.50 -6.95
N TYR A 139 22.65 -23.31 -6.01
CA TYR A 139 22.69 -23.94 -4.70
C TYR A 139 22.18 -25.40 -4.65
N GLU A 140 23.09 -26.38 -4.74
CA GLU A 140 22.75 -27.72 -4.28
C GLU A 140 22.31 -27.61 -2.82
N LEU A 141 21.02 -27.84 -2.56
CA LEU A 141 20.51 -28.10 -1.21
C LEU A 141 21.21 -29.38 -0.76
N THR A 142 22.37 -29.21 -0.12
CA THR A 142 22.98 -30.28 0.65
C THR A 142 21.90 -30.78 1.59
N ALA A 143 21.61 -32.08 1.51
CA ALA A 143 20.66 -32.74 2.38
C ALA A 143 21.19 -32.63 3.81
N SER A 144 20.86 -31.51 4.45
CA SER A 144 21.09 -31.29 5.85
C SER A 144 19.99 -32.02 6.58
N LYS A 145 20.36 -32.81 7.59
CA LYS A 145 19.41 -33.45 8.50
C LYS A 145 18.37 -32.46 9.07
N ALA A 146 18.71 -31.16 9.14
CA ALA A 146 17.78 -30.12 9.51
C ALA A 146 16.64 -29.90 8.48
N ILE A 147 16.93 -29.99 7.18
CA ILE A 147 15.94 -29.82 6.10
C ILE A 147 14.97 -31.02 6.11
N GLU A 148 15.49 -32.24 6.26
CA GLU A 148 14.66 -33.45 6.38
C GLU A 148 13.70 -33.36 7.59
N ASN A 149 14.20 -32.91 8.75
CA ASN A 149 13.37 -32.65 9.93
C ASN A 149 12.29 -31.58 9.66
N ILE A 150 12.63 -30.51 8.94
CA ILE A 150 11.65 -29.47 8.57
C ILE A 150 10.57 -30.05 7.64
N GLU A 151 10.95 -30.85 6.64
CA GLU A 151 9.97 -31.47 5.73
C GLU A 151 9.05 -32.46 6.44
N GLU A 152 9.58 -33.27 7.37
CA GLU A 152 8.78 -34.19 8.17
C GLU A 152 7.82 -33.44 9.10
N THR A 153 8.29 -32.40 9.78
CA THR A 153 7.45 -31.58 10.65
C THR A 153 6.36 -30.85 9.87
N MET A 154 6.64 -30.35 8.66
CA MET A 154 5.65 -29.73 7.78
C MET A 154 4.59 -30.75 7.32
N LYS A 155 4.99 -31.96 6.95
CA LYS A 155 4.05 -33.04 6.58
C LYS A 155 3.16 -33.44 7.76
N LYS A 156 3.74 -33.49 8.97
CA LYS A 156 2.99 -33.78 10.20
C LYS A 156 2.02 -32.65 10.52
N TYR A 157 2.49 -31.40 10.54
CA TYR A 157 1.67 -30.22 10.74
C TYR A 157 0.49 -30.18 9.76
N ALA A 158 0.73 -30.39 8.47
CA ALA A 158 -0.32 -30.39 7.46
C ALA A 158 -1.37 -31.48 7.69
N LYS A 159 -0.99 -32.66 8.18
CA LYS A 159 -1.95 -33.73 8.53
C LYS A 159 -2.75 -33.40 9.78
N ASP A 160 -2.06 -32.92 10.80
CA ASP A 160 -2.65 -32.59 12.09
C ASP A 160 -3.65 -31.42 11.94
N TRP A 161 -3.27 -30.37 11.19
CA TRP A 161 -4.12 -29.19 10.96
C TRP A 161 -5.24 -29.38 9.94
N ARG A 162 -5.14 -30.33 9.01
CA ARG A 162 -6.16 -30.55 7.96
C ARG A 162 -7.54 -30.91 8.52
N ASN A 163 -7.60 -31.47 9.73
CA ASN A 163 -8.83 -31.93 10.37
C ASN A 163 -9.19 -31.11 11.62
N VAL A 164 -8.42 -30.07 11.94
CA VAL A 164 -8.76 -29.16 13.05
C VAL A 164 -9.78 -28.16 12.52
N ASP A 165 -11.00 -28.25 13.04
CA ASP A 165 -12.00 -27.22 12.81
C ASP A 165 -11.72 -26.05 13.76
N GLU A 166 -11.17 -24.97 13.23
CA GLU A 166 -10.84 -23.76 14.00
C GLU A 166 -12.07 -23.16 14.71
N TYR A 167 -13.28 -23.41 14.20
CA TYR A 167 -14.54 -22.99 14.84
C TYR A 167 -14.88 -23.79 16.10
N LEU A 168 -14.22 -24.93 16.35
CA LEU A 168 -14.34 -25.71 17.59
C LEU A 168 -13.32 -25.27 18.65
N ASN A 169 -12.44 -24.31 18.33
CA ASN A 169 -11.51 -23.77 19.30
C ASN A 169 -12.27 -22.89 20.31
N LYS A 170 -12.30 -23.33 21.57
CA LYS A 170 -12.98 -22.61 22.67
C LYS A 170 -12.40 -21.22 22.95
N ASN A 171 -11.18 -20.96 22.48
CA ASN A 171 -10.47 -19.69 22.66
C ASN A 171 -10.49 -18.83 21.38
N HIS A 172 -11.40 -19.09 20.45
CA HIS A 172 -11.58 -18.32 19.21
C HIS A 172 -12.30 -16.98 19.46
N ASP A 173 -11.90 -16.26 20.50
CA ASP A 173 -12.38 -14.90 20.70
C ASP A 173 -11.71 -14.00 19.64
N PRO A 174 -12.46 -13.09 19.01
CA PRO A 174 -11.87 -12.14 18.08
C PRO A 174 -10.75 -11.34 18.74
N ILE A 175 -9.63 -11.21 18.05
CA ILE A 175 -8.51 -10.39 18.51
C ILE A 175 -8.92 -8.92 18.37
N LYS A 176 -9.36 -8.35 19.49
CA LYS A 176 -9.85 -6.96 19.57
C LYS A 176 -8.86 -5.94 19.00
N ASP A 177 -7.56 -6.15 19.20
CA ASP A 177 -6.53 -5.24 18.72
C ASP A 177 -6.52 -5.13 17.19
N TRP A 178 -6.74 -6.25 16.48
CA TRP A 178 -6.78 -6.27 15.02
C TRP A 178 -8.01 -5.53 14.48
N VAL A 179 -9.17 -5.75 15.11
CA VAL A 179 -10.40 -5.02 14.79
C VAL A 179 -10.21 -3.52 15.02
N THR A 180 -9.56 -3.16 16.13
CA THR A 180 -9.28 -1.76 16.48
C THR A 180 -8.40 -1.10 15.43
N GLU A 181 -7.32 -1.76 15.01
CA GLU A 181 -6.39 -1.24 14.00
C GLU A 181 -7.07 -1.09 12.63
N GLU A 182 -7.86 -2.08 12.21
CA GLU A 182 -8.57 -2.05 10.94
C GLU A 182 -9.64 -0.93 10.90
N GLU A 183 -10.47 -0.82 11.94
CA GLU A 183 -11.48 0.24 12.02
C GLU A 183 -10.85 1.62 12.17
N LEU A 184 -9.75 1.76 12.91
CA LEU A 184 -9.00 3.02 12.99
C LEU A 184 -8.52 3.47 11.61
N ALA A 185 -7.99 2.54 10.79
CA ALA A 185 -7.54 2.85 9.44
C ALA A 185 -8.69 3.31 8.52
N LYS A 186 -9.85 2.65 8.59
CA LYS A 186 -11.06 3.04 7.84
C LYS A 186 -11.56 4.42 8.26
N ILE A 187 -11.71 4.65 9.57
CA ILE A 187 -12.13 5.94 10.13
C ILE A 187 -11.14 7.03 9.72
N HIS A 188 -9.84 6.76 9.73
CA HIS A 188 -8.82 7.73 9.31
C HIS A 188 -9.03 8.19 7.85
N GLN A 189 -9.35 7.26 6.95
CA GLN A 189 -9.62 7.58 5.55
C GLN A 189 -10.91 8.41 5.39
N GLU A 190 -11.96 8.04 6.13
CA GLU A 190 -13.24 8.76 6.13
C GLU A 190 -13.10 10.19 6.66
N VAL A 191 -12.45 10.36 7.82
CA VAL A 191 -12.23 11.65 8.48
C VAL A 191 -11.37 12.57 7.62
N ARG A 192 -10.33 12.04 6.94
CA ARG A 192 -9.58 12.79 5.93
C ARG A 192 -10.50 13.37 4.86
N GLY A 193 -11.48 12.59 4.40
CA GLY A 193 -12.49 13.06 3.46
C GLY A 193 -13.35 14.21 4.02
N LEU A 194 -13.74 14.17 5.30
CA LEU A 194 -14.67 15.12 5.91
C LEU A 194 -14.06 16.48 6.27
N VAL A 195 -12.89 16.50 6.92
CA VAL A 195 -12.18 17.74 7.35
C VAL A 195 -12.00 18.71 6.18
N ILE A 196 -11.84 18.14 5.00
CA ILE A 196 -11.60 18.85 3.75
C ILE A 196 -12.86 19.52 3.22
N PHE A 197 -14.04 18.91 3.35
CA PHE A 197 -15.30 19.51 2.88
C PHE A 197 -15.81 20.63 3.81
N GLN A 198 -15.58 20.53 5.12
CA GLN A 198 -16.24 21.40 6.10
C GLN A 198 -15.58 22.78 6.28
N LYS A 199 -14.34 22.98 5.82
CA LYS A 199 -13.66 24.30 5.82
C LYS A 199 -13.72 25.03 4.47
N LEU A 200 -14.50 24.52 3.51
CA LEU A 200 -14.68 25.09 2.16
C LEU A 200 -16.07 25.71 1.92
N LEU A 201 -16.94 25.69 2.93
CA LEU A 201 -18.17 26.47 3.00
C LEU A 201 -18.02 27.53 4.10
#